data_AF-A0A0G1LAC4-F1
#
_entry.id   AF-A0A0G1LAC4-F1
#
_cell.length_a   1.000
_cell.length_b   1.000
_cell.length_c   1.000
_cell.angle_alpha   90.00
_cell.angle_beta   90.00
_cell.angle_gamma   90.00
#
_symmetry.space_group_name_H-M   'P 1'
#
loop_
_entity.id
_entity.type
_entity.pdbx_description
1 polymer ?
#
loop_
_entity_poly.entity_id
_entity_poly.type
_entity_poly.pdbx_seq_one_letter_code
_entity_poly.pdbx_strand_id
1 'polypeptide(L)'
;MEAIKGVTKEVVVQGRKRKIKIPGGVDEGSRINFGDFILSINVKPHEVFERDGDDIFVRVAIAYSLAILGGEIKVPTLDGDIKIRIRPGTQSGTMLRLREKGVPRLHGRGRGDEYVRINVLVPEKITREQRRIIEEMEEEGL
;
A
#
# COMPACT_ATOMS: atom_id res chain seq x y z
N MET A 1 -3.51 -3.94 9.43
CA MET A 1 -3.51 -5.31 8.88
C MET A 1 -4.66 -6.19 9.38
N GLU A 2 -5.06 -6.13 10.66
CA GLU A 2 -6.16 -6.97 11.19
C GLU A 2 -7.48 -6.82 10.44
N ALA A 3 -7.88 -5.59 10.09
CA ALA A 3 -9.10 -5.31 9.34
C ALA A 3 -9.15 -6.01 7.97
N ILE A 4 -7.99 -6.23 7.36
CA ILE A 4 -7.84 -6.85 6.04
C ILE A 4 -7.87 -8.38 6.16
N LYS A 5 -7.13 -8.94 7.13
CA LYS A 5 -6.95 -10.39 7.29
C LYS A 5 -8.02 -11.06 8.16
N GLY A 6 -8.77 -10.27 8.93
CA GLY A 6 -9.67 -10.76 9.97
C GLY A 6 -8.91 -11.10 11.25
N VAL A 7 -9.62 -11.08 12.37
CA VAL A 7 -9.03 -11.31 13.69
C VAL A 7 -10.08 -11.84 14.66
N THR A 8 -9.67 -12.70 15.59
CA THR A 8 -10.49 -13.06 16.75
C THR A 8 -10.01 -12.24 17.95
N LYS A 9 -10.88 -11.42 18.53
CA LYS A 9 -10.57 -10.61 19.71
C LYS A 9 -11.42 -11.04 20.89
N GLU A 10 -10.81 -11.07 22.07
CA GLU A 10 -11.56 -11.19 23.33
C GLU A 10 -11.99 -9.79 23.77
N VAL A 11 -13.29 -9.62 23.98
CA VAL A 11 -13.88 -8.36 24.44
C VAL A 11 -14.74 -8.62 25.67
N VAL A 12 -14.89 -7.59 26.51
CA VAL A 12 -15.80 -7.64 27.65
C VAL A 12 -17.09 -6.93 27.26
N VAL A 13 -18.17 -7.68 27.14
CA VAL A 13 -19.51 -7.14 26.85
C VAL A 13 -20.38 -7.40 28.07
N GLN A 14 -20.96 -6.34 28.64
CA GLN A 14 -21.81 -6.43 29.83
C GLN A 14 -21.15 -7.20 30.99
N GLY A 15 -19.85 -6.96 31.23
CA GLY A 15 -19.08 -7.60 32.31
C GLY A 15 -18.66 -9.06 32.07
N ARG A 16 -19.00 -9.65 30.90
CA ARG A 16 -18.58 -11.02 30.54
C ARG A 16 -17.58 -11.01 29.40
N LYS A 17 -16.53 -11.83 29.52
CA LYS A 17 -15.57 -12.06 28.43
C LYS A 17 -16.23 -12.87 27.31
N ARG A 18 -16.09 -12.41 26.07
CA ARG A 18 -16.54 -13.10 24.87
C ARG A 18 -15.46 -13.05 23.80
N LYS A 19 -15.23 -14.17 23.12
CA LYS A 19 -14.38 -14.21 21.92
C LYS A 19 -15.24 -13.90 20.70
N ILE A 20 -14.86 -12.85 19.98
CA ILE A 20 -15.56 -12.39 18.79
C ILE A 20 -14.66 -12.54 17.58
N LYS A 21 -15.20 -13.19 16.54
CA LYS A 21 -14.55 -13.29 15.23
C LYS A 21 -14.97 -12.10 14.38
N ILE A 22 -14.01 -11.26 14.02
CA ILE A 22 -14.18 -10.15 13.09
C ILE A 22 -13.67 -10.64 11.72
N PRO A 23 -14.53 -10.67 10.68
CA PRO A 23 -14.11 -11.09 9.36
C PRO A 23 -13.07 -10.13 8.76
N GLY A 24 -12.25 -10.63 7.84
CA GLY A 24 -11.40 -9.75 7.02
C GLY A 24 -12.24 -8.97 6.01
N GLY A 25 -11.73 -7.82 5.59
CA GLY A 25 -12.43 -6.92 4.67
C GLY A 25 -13.30 -5.86 5.37
N VAL A 26 -13.41 -5.89 6.70
CA VAL A 26 -14.10 -4.85 7.47
C VAL A 26 -13.40 -3.50 7.29
N ASP A 27 -14.17 -2.44 7.17
CA ASP A 27 -13.68 -1.08 6.90
C ASP A 27 -14.01 -0.10 8.04
N GLU A 28 -13.46 1.12 7.96
CA GLU A 28 -13.78 2.22 8.88
C GLU A 28 -15.30 2.41 8.99
N GLY A 29 -15.81 2.49 10.23
CA GLY A 29 -17.24 2.66 10.49
C GLY A 29 -18.09 1.40 10.28
N SER A 30 -17.50 0.26 9.92
CA SER A 30 -18.24 -1.01 9.78
C SER A 30 -18.94 -1.38 11.08
N ARG A 31 -20.20 -1.83 10.97
CA ARG A 31 -21.01 -2.25 12.12
C ARG A 31 -21.36 -3.72 12.02
N ILE A 32 -21.07 -4.49 13.07
CA ILE A 32 -21.43 -5.91 13.16
C ILE A 32 -22.45 -6.08 14.28
N ASN A 33 -23.64 -6.57 13.93
CA ASN A 33 -24.73 -6.80 14.88
C ASN A 33 -24.68 -8.26 15.38
N PHE A 34 -24.61 -8.43 16.70
CA PHE A 34 -24.64 -9.74 17.37
C PHE A 34 -26.02 -10.03 18.02
N GLY A 35 -27.00 -9.17 17.79
CA GLY A 35 -28.35 -9.24 18.37
C GLY A 35 -28.42 -8.51 19.71
N ASP A 36 -27.56 -8.86 20.66
CA ASP A 36 -27.53 -8.27 22.01
C ASP A 36 -26.59 -7.04 22.13
N PHE A 37 -25.72 -6.82 21.14
CA PHE A 37 -24.90 -5.63 21.00
C PHE A 37 -24.46 -5.42 19.54
N ILE A 38 -23.99 -4.21 19.25
CA ILE A 38 -23.41 -3.84 17.95
C ILE A 38 -21.95 -3.44 18.18
N LEU A 39 -21.04 -4.00 17.39
CA LEU A 39 -19.66 -3.54 17.32
C LEU A 39 -19.52 -2.49 16.24
N SER A 40 -18.96 -1.33 16.59
CA SER A 40 -18.45 -0.37 15.62
C SER A 40 -16.94 -0.58 15.46
N ILE A 41 -16.48 -0.65 14.21
CA ILE A 41 -15.08 -0.89 13.87
C ILE A 41 -14.45 0.43 13.47
N ASN A 42 -13.33 0.76 14.13
CA ASN A 42 -12.45 1.85 13.72
C ASN A 42 -11.11 1.23 13.31
N VAL A 43 -10.67 1.52 12.09
CA VAL A 43 -9.45 1.06 11.46
C VAL A 43 -8.40 2.16 11.60
N LYS A 44 -7.30 1.83 12.26
CA LYS A 44 -6.17 2.75 12.36
C LYS A 44 -5.50 2.93 10.99
N PRO A 45 -5.10 4.16 10.61
CA PRO A 45 -4.25 4.38 9.44
C PRO A 45 -2.99 3.52 9.50
N HIS A 46 -2.54 3.06 8.34
CA HIS A 46 -1.30 2.30 8.20
C HIS A 46 -0.22 3.20 7.59
N GLU A 47 1.04 3.06 8.03
CA GLU A 47 2.14 3.92 7.56
C GLU A 47 2.45 3.74 6.07
N VAL A 48 2.27 2.51 5.57
CA VAL A 48 2.62 2.13 4.19
C VAL A 48 1.41 2.11 3.26
N PHE A 49 0.24 1.73 3.78
CA PHE A 49 -0.92 1.37 2.97
C PHE A 49 -2.06 2.34 3.24
N GLU A 50 -2.58 2.92 2.17
CA GLU A 50 -3.81 3.70 2.20
C GLU A 50 -4.92 2.87 1.56
N ARG A 51 -6.08 2.78 2.21
CA ARG A 51 -7.21 1.97 1.74
C ARG A 51 -8.30 2.89 1.22
N ASP A 52 -8.83 2.56 0.06
CA ASP A 52 -10.05 3.16 -0.49
C ASP A 52 -11.00 2.05 -0.97
N GLY A 53 -12.05 1.81 -0.20
CA GLY A 53 -12.96 0.68 -0.43
C GLY A 53 -12.24 -0.67 -0.37
N ASP A 54 -12.21 -1.41 -1.47
CA ASP A 54 -11.49 -2.68 -1.57
C ASP A 54 -10.06 -2.52 -2.13
N ASP A 55 -9.69 -1.33 -2.61
CA ASP A 55 -8.41 -1.06 -3.23
C ASP A 55 -7.40 -0.54 -2.20
N ILE A 56 -6.11 -0.80 -2.45
CA ILE A 56 -5.00 -0.32 -1.65
C ILE A 56 -4.08 0.55 -2.49
N PHE A 57 -3.56 1.61 -1.90
CA PHE A 57 -2.60 2.51 -2.49
C PHE A 57 -1.31 2.46 -1.68
N VAL A 58 -0.19 2.41 -2.39
CA VAL A 58 1.16 2.47 -1.81
C VAL A 58 1.99 3.47 -2.60
N ARG A 59 2.83 4.23 -1.89
CA ARG A 59 3.84 5.10 -2.51
C ARG A 59 5.19 4.40 -2.44
N VAL A 60 5.82 4.19 -3.59
CA VAL A 60 7.15 3.58 -3.65
C VAL A 60 8.13 4.56 -4.26
N ALA A 61 9.16 4.85 -3.49
CA ALA A 61 10.21 5.76 -3.88
C ALA A 61 11.29 5.02 -4.70
N ILE A 62 11.68 5.58 -5.85
CA ILE A 62 12.71 5.01 -6.71
C ILE A 62 13.80 6.04 -7.01
N ALA A 63 15.02 5.57 -7.27
CA ALA A 63 16.12 6.43 -7.69
C ALA A 63 15.88 7.01 -9.10
N TYR A 64 16.37 8.22 -9.34
CA TYR A 64 16.32 8.88 -10.66
C TYR A 64 16.93 8.02 -11.78
N SER A 65 18.08 7.40 -11.52
CA SER A 65 18.73 6.49 -12.47
C SER A 65 17.85 5.28 -12.83
N LEU A 66 17.12 4.71 -11.86
CA LEU A 66 16.21 3.60 -12.10
C LEU A 66 14.98 4.03 -12.90
N ALA A 67 14.49 5.25 -12.70
CA ALA A 67 13.40 5.82 -13.46
C ALA A 67 13.78 5.99 -14.95
N ILE A 68 15.00 6.44 -15.22
CA ILE A 68 15.55 6.61 -16.57
C ILE A 68 15.81 5.25 -17.22
N LEU A 69 16.64 4.41 -16.60
CA LEU A 69 17.17 3.18 -17.20
C LEU A 69 16.19 2.00 -17.14
N GLY A 70 15.20 2.07 -16.26
CA GLY A 70 14.34 0.94 -15.92
C GLY A 70 15.08 -0.12 -15.09
N GLY A 71 14.34 -1.13 -14.66
CA GLY A 71 14.87 -2.21 -13.85
C GLY A 71 13.77 -2.89 -13.04
N GLU A 72 14.09 -3.36 -11.84
CA GLU A 72 13.14 -4.01 -10.95
C GLU A 72 13.13 -3.34 -9.58
N ILE A 73 11.96 -3.27 -8.97
CA ILE A 73 11.78 -2.85 -7.59
C ILE A 73 10.99 -3.89 -6.81
N LYS A 74 11.17 -3.88 -5.49
CA LYS A 74 10.37 -4.65 -4.56
C LYS A 74 9.25 -3.75 -4.04
N VAL A 75 8.00 -4.19 -4.16
CA VAL A 75 6.81 -3.47 -3.70
C VAL A 75 6.17 -4.27 -2.56
N PRO A 76 5.90 -3.65 -1.41
CA PRO A 76 5.19 -4.32 -0.33
C PRO A 76 3.72 -4.46 -0.70
N THR A 77 3.17 -5.66 -0.58
CA THR A 77 1.73 -5.92 -0.71
C THR A 77 1.15 -6.45 0.59
N LEU A 78 -0.18 -6.58 0.67
CA LEU A 78 -0.85 -7.13 1.85
C LEU A 78 -0.44 -8.58 2.20
N ASP A 79 0.02 -9.33 1.19
CA ASP A 79 0.38 -10.74 1.28
C ASP A 79 1.90 -10.96 1.33
N GLY A 80 2.69 -9.88 1.33
CA GLY A 80 4.14 -9.90 1.27
C GLY A 80 4.68 -9.16 0.05
N ASP A 81 5.99 -9.13 -0.08
CA ASP A 81 6.63 -8.30 -1.09
C ASP A 81 6.65 -8.98 -2.47
N ILE A 82 6.42 -8.20 -3.53
CA ILE A 82 6.46 -8.66 -4.92
C ILE A 82 7.48 -7.84 -5.70
N LYS A 83 8.21 -8.49 -6.61
CA LYS A 83 9.08 -7.78 -7.56
C LYS A 83 8.27 -7.33 -8.77
N ILE A 84 8.42 -6.06 -9.15
CA ILE A 84 7.80 -5.50 -10.35
C ILE A 84 8.84 -4.82 -11.23
N ARG A 85 8.60 -4.84 -12.54
CA ARG A 85 9.47 -4.19 -13.52
C ARG A 85 9.08 -2.73 -13.70
N ILE A 86 10.08 -1.85 -13.62
CA ILE A 86 9.99 -0.45 -13.99
C ILE A 86 10.50 -0.30 -15.42
N ARG A 87 9.70 0.35 -16.27
CA ARG A 87 10.07 0.61 -17.65
C ARG A 87 11.05 1.79 -17.70
N PRO A 88 12.01 1.82 -18.64
CA PRO A 88 12.81 3.01 -18.89
C PRO A 88 11.92 4.23 -19.15
N GLY A 89 12.32 5.40 -18.67
CA GLY A 89 11.57 6.65 -18.79
C GLY A 89 10.32 6.74 -17.91
N THR A 90 10.22 5.96 -16.83
CA THR A 90 9.08 6.02 -15.92
C THR A 90 9.05 7.36 -15.18
N GLN A 91 7.94 8.09 -15.29
CA GLN A 91 7.79 9.42 -14.69
C GLN A 91 7.36 9.32 -13.22
N SER A 92 7.71 10.34 -12.41
CA SER A 92 7.15 10.47 -11.06
C SER A 92 5.63 10.65 -11.12
N GLY A 93 4.91 10.10 -10.14
CA GLY A 93 3.46 10.04 -10.13
C GLY A 93 2.85 8.92 -10.97
N THR A 94 3.65 8.17 -11.75
CA THR A 94 3.15 7.01 -12.52
C THR A 94 2.44 6.02 -11.58
N MET A 95 1.24 5.60 -11.97
CA MET A 95 0.43 4.63 -11.24
C MET A 95 0.54 3.26 -11.91
N LEU A 96 0.99 2.25 -11.17
CA LEU A 96 1.02 0.86 -11.61
C LEU A 96 -0.05 0.07 -10.87
N ARG A 97 -0.87 -0.68 -11.60
CA ARG A 97 -1.94 -1.49 -11.01
C ARG A 97 -1.52 -2.95 -10.91
N LEU A 98 -1.54 -3.49 -9.69
CA LEU A 98 -1.39 -4.90 -9.40
C LEU A 98 -2.78 -5.50 -9.16
N ARG A 99 -3.24 -6.29 -10.12
CA ARG A 99 -4.58 -6.89 -10.07
C ARG A 99 -4.71 -7.88 -8.91
N GLU A 100 -5.85 -7.85 -8.24
CA GLU A 100 -6.25 -8.76 -7.15
C GLU A 100 -5.32 -8.72 -5.92
N LYS A 101 -4.59 -7.62 -5.73
CA LYS A 101 -3.69 -7.40 -4.58
C LYS A 101 -4.25 -6.47 -3.50
N GLY A 102 -5.47 -5.98 -3.65
CA GLY A 102 -6.19 -5.19 -2.66
C GLY A 102 -6.83 -6.02 -1.55
N VAL A 103 -7.82 -5.45 -0.87
CA VAL A 103 -8.52 -6.05 0.27
C VAL A 103 -9.53 -7.11 -0.19
N PRO A 104 -9.69 -8.23 0.54
CA PRO A 104 -10.78 -9.17 0.31
C PRO A 104 -12.15 -8.52 0.48
N ARG A 105 -13.06 -8.77 -0.47
CA ARG A 105 -14.42 -8.23 -0.43
C ARG A 105 -15.21 -8.91 0.68
N LEU A 106 -15.81 -8.11 1.58
CA LEU A 106 -16.56 -8.63 2.72
C LEU A 106 -17.82 -9.43 2.30
N HIS A 107 -18.50 -9.00 1.23
CA HIS A 107 -19.78 -9.56 0.78
C HIS A 107 -19.74 -10.15 -0.63
N GLY A 108 -18.63 -10.79 -1.03
CA GLY A 108 -18.54 -11.38 -2.36
C GLY A 108 -17.30 -12.24 -2.55
N ARG A 109 -17.02 -12.56 -3.82
CA ARG A 109 -15.80 -13.27 -4.22
C ARG A 109 -14.78 -12.27 -4.77
N GLY A 110 -13.50 -12.55 -4.53
CA GLY A 110 -12.38 -11.78 -5.06
C GLY A 110 -11.85 -10.72 -4.09
N ARG A 111 -10.95 -9.90 -4.60
CA ARG A 111 -10.28 -8.81 -3.89
C ARG A 111 -10.27 -7.57 -4.77
N GLY A 112 -10.08 -6.40 -4.17
CA GLY A 112 -9.70 -5.21 -4.92
C GLY A 112 -8.28 -5.31 -5.46
N ASP A 113 -7.75 -4.19 -5.93
CA ASP A 113 -6.44 -4.08 -6.53
C ASP A 113 -5.49 -3.26 -5.66
N GLU A 114 -4.19 -3.38 -5.95
CA GLU A 114 -3.18 -2.50 -5.37
C GLU A 114 -2.66 -1.53 -6.43
N TYR A 115 -2.59 -0.26 -6.07
CA TYR A 115 -2.11 0.82 -6.91
C TYR A 115 -0.80 1.37 -6.33
N VAL A 116 0.27 1.16 -7.08
CA VAL A 116 1.61 1.60 -6.73
C VAL A 116 1.88 2.94 -7.39
N ARG A 117 1.95 4.00 -6.59
CA ARG A 117 2.39 5.33 -7.04
C ARG A 117 3.90 5.41 -6.97
N ILE A 118 4.54 5.57 -8.12
CA ILE A 118 5.98 5.78 -8.21
C ILE A 118 6.31 7.22 -7.81
N ASN A 119 7.27 7.39 -6.91
CA ASN A 119 7.83 8.69 -6.56
C ASN A 119 9.33 8.68 -6.88
N VAL A 120 9.77 9.47 -7.86
CA VAL A 120 11.19 9.56 -8.19
C VAL A 120 11.88 10.50 -7.20
N LEU A 121 12.89 10.00 -6.50
CA LEU A 121 13.65 10.77 -5.53
C LEU A 121 14.74 11.59 -6.19
N VAL A 122 14.79 12.87 -5.85
CA VAL A 122 15.90 13.77 -6.14
C VAL A 122 16.70 13.97 -4.84
N PRO A 123 18.00 13.64 -4.81
CA PRO A 123 18.80 13.78 -3.60
C PRO A 123 19.03 15.25 -3.25
N GLU A 124 18.96 15.58 -1.95
CA GLU A 124 19.25 16.95 -1.46
C GLU A 124 20.74 17.30 -1.51
N LYS A 125 21.62 16.29 -1.47
CA LYS A 125 23.07 16.44 -1.47
C LYS A 125 23.68 15.43 -2.42
N ILE A 126 24.68 15.90 -3.17
CA ILE A 126 25.44 15.09 -4.13
C ILE A 126 26.93 15.28 -3.91
N THR A 127 27.72 14.26 -4.20
CA THR A 127 29.18 14.33 -4.16
C THR A 127 29.72 15.15 -5.33
N ARG A 128 31.01 15.53 -5.27
CA ARG A 128 31.68 16.22 -6.39
C ARG A 128 31.62 15.41 -7.68
N GLU A 129 31.78 14.10 -7.58
CA GLU A 129 31.72 13.21 -8.76
C GLU A 129 30.29 13.11 -9.31
N GLN A 130 29.29 12.97 -8.45
CA GLN A 130 27.88 12.96 -8.89
C GLN A 130 27.48 14.28 -9.56
N ARG A 131 27.98 15.42 -9.06
CA ARG A 131 27.78 16.73 -9.69
C ARG A 131 28.37 16.76 -11.11
N ARG A 132 29.61 16.31 -11.28
CA ARG A 132 30.26 16.25 -12.60
C ARG A 132 29.43 15.45 -13.61
N ILE A 133 28.94 14.27 -13.20
CA ILE A 133 28.11 13.41 -14.06
C ILE A 133 26.79 14.11 -14.44
N ILE A 134 26.16 14.83 -13.50
CA ILE A 134 24.91 15.54 -13.76
C ILE A 134 25.15 16.73 -14.70
N GLU A 135 26.26 17.46 -14.55
CA GLU A 135 26.66 18.54 -15.47
C GLU A 135 26.90 18.00 -16.90
N GLU A 136 27.54 16.83 -17.04
CA GLU A 136 27.67 16.14 -18.34
C GLU A 136 26.31 15.73 -18.93
N MET A 137 25.35 15.30 -18.09
CA MET A 137 23.99 15.01 -18.53
C MET A 137 23.25 16.28 -18.99
N GLU A 138 23.44 17.40 -18.29
CA GLU A 138 22.85 18.70 -18.66
C GLU A 138 23.35 19.17 -20.03
N GLU A 139 24.65 19.01 -20.32
CA GLU A 139 25.25 19.34 -21.62
C GLU A 139 24.65 18.50 -22.77
N GLU A 140 24.34 17.22 -22.52
CA GLU A 140 23.67 16.33 -23.46
C GLU A 140 22.14 16.55 -23.54
N GLY A 141 21.58 17.43 -22.70
CA GLY A 141 20.18 17.82 -22.69
C GLY A 141 19.23 16.91 -21.89
N LEU A 142 19.74 16.25 -20.85
CA LEU A 142 18.99 15.37 -19.93
C LEU A 142 18.70 15.96 -18.55
#